data_AF-A0A379LRC3-F1
#
_entry.id   AF-A0A379LRC3-F1
#
_cell.length_a   1.000
_cell.length_b   1.000
_cell.length_c   1.000
_cell.angle_alpha   90.00
_cell.angle_beta   90.00
_cell.angle_gamma   90.00
#
_symmetry.space_group_name_H-M   'P 1'
#
loop_
_entity.id
_entity.type
_entity.pdbx_description
1 polymer ?
#
loop_
_entity_poly.entity_id
_entity_poly.type
_entity_poly.pdbx_seq_one_letter_code
_entity_poly.pdbx_strand_id
1 'polypeptide(L)'
;MFRWWFTWHPVESERYYLWFPHAHVHNSVADPKRLADSSLNYDKRLYGNPNHIIEYIGENYLDGIINFDAPESLGLDSELLRRNNFTFNASGIITPYDHPLTPLVMMIHLGRDTPTGMQMINRYWIGTHPSWNRFSNFPNGAKLSEEYITRAGMNAESLELFAYEMAVHDMTEFTSLGRFLPHIYKEFA
;
A
#
# COMPACT_ATOMS: atom_id res chain seq x y z
N MET A 1 13.64 -2.21 10.25
CA MET A 1 13.28 -0.79 9.97
C MET A 1 11.99 -0.68 9.17
N PHE A 2 11.91 -1.16 7.93
CA PHE A 2 10.68 -1.06 7.12
C PHE A 2 9.42 -1.69 7.77
N ARG A 3 9.53 -2.90 8.34
CA ARG A 3 8.42 -3.51 9.11
C ARG A 3 7.95 -2.64 10.28
N TRP A 4 8.88 -1.97 10.97
CA TRP A 4 8.53 -1.05 12.06
C TRP A 4 7.81 0.18 11.52
N TRP A 5 8.31 0.77 10.43
CA TRP A 5 7.69 1.93 9.79
C TRP A 5 6.19 1.70 9.53
N PHE A 6 5.87 0.59 8.84
CA PHE A 6 4.48 0.21 8.51
C PHE A 6 3.60 -0.18 9.71
N THR A 7 4.18 -0.30 10.90
CA THR A 7 3.41 -0.49 12.16
C THR A 7 3.45 0.73 13.07
N TRP A 8 4.17 1.79 12.68
CA TRP A 8 4.40 3.00 13.46
C TRP A 8 3.73 4.23 12.84
N HIS A 9 3.83 4.40 11.52
CA HIS A 9 3.29 5.57 10.82
C HIS A 9 1.75 5.64 10.75
N PRO A 10 0.97 4.53 10.72
CA PRO A 10 -0.49 4.63 10.59
C PRO A 10 -1.22 5.11 11.85
N VAL A 11 -0.52 5.31 12.97
CA VAL A 11 -1.12 5.65 14.26
C VAL A 11 -1.40 7.15 14.40
N GLU A 12 -0.62 8.00 13.74
CA GLU A 12 -0.74 9.47 13.79
C GLU A 12 -0.49 10.01 12.36
N SER A 13 -1.40 10.81 11.82
CA SER A 13 -1.30 11.35 10.45
C SER A 13 -0.02 12.17 10.24
N GLU A 14 0.46 12.85 11.27
CA GLU A 14 1.71 13.62 11.25
C GLU A 14 2.93 12.73 10.92
N ARG A 15 2.92 11.47 11.36
CA ARG A 15 3.96 10.50 11.01
C ARG A 15 3.88 10.12 9.54
N TYR A 16 2.67 10.00 9.00
CA TYR A 16 2.45 9.73 7.58
C TYR A 16 2.97 10.88 6.71
N TYR A 17 2.82 12.14 7.16
CA TYR A 17 3.32 13.32 6.45
C TYR A 17 4.84 13.32 6.27
N LEU A 18 5.60 12.77 7.22
CA LEU A 18 7.06 12.70 7.11
C LEU A 18 7.51 11.91 5.87
N TRP A 19 6.71 10.93 5.45
CA TRP A 19 7.00 10.10 4.29
C TRP A 19 6.95 10.92 3.00
N PHE A 20 5.85 11.64 2.79
CA PHE A 20 5.68 12.52 1.64
C PHE A 20 4.94 13.82 2.04
N PRO A 21 5.70 14.86 2.48
CA PRO A 21 5.11 16.09 3.03
C PRO A 21 4.21 16.88 2.08
N HIS A 22 4.33 16.66 0.77
CA HIS A 22 3.57 17.38 -0.24
C HIS A 22 2.29 16.66 -0.67
N ALA A 23 2.09 15.40 -0.25
CA ALA A 23 1.02 14.55 -0.78
C ALA A 23 0.17 13.86 0.30
N HIS A 24 0.77 13.45 1.42
CA HIS A 24 0.07 12.72 2.47
C HIS A 24 -0.76 13.65 3.35
N VAL A 25 -2.02 13.28 3.59
CA VAL A 25 -3.01 14.09 4.32
C VAL A 25 -3.66 13.35 5.49
N HIS A 26 -3.88 12.04 5.41
CA HIS A 26 -4.43 11.28 6.53
C HIS A 26 -3.97 9.84 6.49
N ASN A 27 -3.76 9.24 7.66
CA ASN A 27 -3.67 7.79 7.79
C ASN A 27 -4.26 7.37 9.13
N SER A 28 -5.00 6.27 9.12
CA SER A 28 -5.47 5.61 10.33
C SER A 28 -5.63 4.12 10.06
N VAL A 29 -5.54 3.31 11.12
CA VAL A 29 -5.71 1.85 11.03
C VAL A 29 -6.95 1.42 11.81
N ALA A 30 -7.66 0.41 11.32
CA ALA A 30 -8.90 -0.07 11.94
C ALA A 30 -8.71 -0.56 13.38
N ASP A 31 -7.62 -1.29 13.66
CA ASP A 31 -7.24 -1.71 15.01
C ASP A 31 -5.82 -1.21 15.36
N PRO A 32 -5.70 0.00 15.93
CA PRO A 32 -4.40 0.56 16.31
C PRO A 32 -3.78 -0.17 17.51
N LYS A 33 -4.58 -0.82 18.36
CA LYS A 33 -4.06 -1.59 19.50
C LYS A 33 -3.36 -2.86 19.00
N ARG A 34 -3.98 -3.58 18.06
CA ARG A 34 -3.34 -4.71 17.38
C ARG A 34 -2.11 -4.26 16.60
N LEU A 35 -2.17 -3.11 15.91
CA LEU A 35 -1.03 -2.62 15.17
C LEU A 35 0.16 -2.29 16.11
N ALA A 36 -0.09 -1.83 17.33
CA ALA A 36 0.94 -1.50 18.32
C ALA A 36 1.44 -2.69 19.16
N ASP A 37 0.78 -3.85 19.14
CA ASP A 37 1.13 -5.00 19.97
C ASP A 37 2.43 -5.66 19.53
N SER A 38 3.53 -5.38 20.25
CA SER A 38 4.86 -5.93 19.97
C SER A 38 5.03 -7.40 20.35
N SER A 39 4.04 -8.03 21.00
CA SER A 39 4.03 -9.48 21.22
C SER A 39 3.62 -10.26 19.95
N LEU A 40 2.98 -9.59 19.00
CA LEU A 40 2.60 -10.13 17.71
C LEU A 40 3.70 -9.94 16.67
N ASN A 41 3.82 -10.92 15.77
CA ASN A 41 4.66 -10.79 14.58
C ASN A 41 4.07 -9.73 13.62
N TYR A 42 4.94 -9.13 12.80
CA TYR A 42 4.59 -8.07 11.84
C TYR A 42 3.35 -8.37 10.99
N ASP A 43 3.25 -9.59 10.44
CA ASP A 43 2.13 -10.05 9.63
C ASP A 43 0.81 -10.04 10.41
N LYS A 44 0.84 -10.45 11.69
CA LYS A 44 -0.34 -10.46 12.57
C LYS A 44 -0.80 -9.07 13.00
N ARG A 45 0.10 -8.08 12.96
CA ARG A 45 -0.19 -6.68 13.27
C ARG A 45 -0.80 -5.95 12.07
N LEU A 46 -0.23 -6.16 10.87
CA LEU A 46 -0.55 -5.40 9.67
C LEU A 46 -1.64 -6.06 8.79
N TYR A 47 -1.56 -7.36 8.52
CA TYR A 47 -2.43 -7.98 7.52
C TYR A 47 -3.87 -8.12 8.02
N GLY A 48 -4.82 -7.83 7.13
CA GLY A 48 -6.24 -7.75 7.51
C GLY A 48 -6.51 -6.66 8.55
N ASN A 49 -5.67 -5.62 8.60
CA ASN A 49 -5.85 -4.40 9.40
C ASN A 49 -5.96 -3.21 8.44
N PRO A 50 -7.16 -2.90 7.91
CA PRO A 50 -7.28 -1.90 6.85
C PRO A 50 -6.84 -0.52 7.32
N ASN A 51 -6.09 0.17 6.45
CA ASN A 51 -5.66 1.54 6.68
C ASN A 51 -6.51 2.49 5.85
N HIS A 52 -7.15 3.47 6.48
CA HIS A 52 -7.82 4.57 5.79
C HIS A 52 -6.83 5.70 5.55
N ILE A 53 -6.55 5.96 4.27
CA ILE A 53 -5.63 6.99 3.82
C ILE A 53 -6.36 8.10 3.06
N ILE A 54 -5.82 9.30 3.19
CA ILE A 54 -6.12 10.42 2.29
C ILE A 54 -4.80 10.96 1.77
N GLU A 55 -4.66 11.06 0.46
CA GLU A 55 -3.44 11.55 -0.18
C GLU A 55 -3.68 12.07 -1.60
N TYR A 56 -2.69 12.80 -2.11
CA TYR A 56 -2.66 13.24 -3.50
C TYR A 56 -1.71 12.38 -4.34
N ILE A 57 -2.22 11.86 -5.45
CA ILE A 57 -1.41 11.24 -6.51
C ILE A 57 -1.48 12.15 -7.75
N GLY A 58 -0.47 13.02 -7.90
CA GLY A 58 -0.56 14.16 -8.80
C GLY A 58 -1.65 15.11 -8.33
N GLU A 59 -2.60 15.44 -9.21
CA GLU A 59 -3.79 16.23 -8.85
C GLU A 59 -4.95 15.38 -8.32
N ASN A 60 -4.83 14.04 -8.33
CA ASN A 60 -5.91 13.16 -7.89
C ASN A 60 -5.96 13.10 -6.37
N TYR A 61 -7.06 13.57 -5.79
CA TYR A 61 -7.38 13.34 -4.39
C TYR A 61 -7.88 11.90 -4.21
N LEU A 62 -7.10 11.08 -3.52
CA LEU A 62 -7.43 9.70 -3.19
C LEU A 62 -7.91 9.62 -1.74
N ASP A 63 -9.15 9.15 -1.54
CA ASP A 63 -9.71 8.78 -0.24
C ASP A 63 -9.98 7.26 -0.25
N GLY A 64 -9.07 6.50 0.34
CA GLY A 64 -8.95 5.07 0.09
C GLY A 64 -8.72 4.21 1.33
N ILE A 65 -9.09 2.94 1.23
CA ILE A 65 -8.76 1.90 2.21
C ILE A 65 -7.72 0.97 1.63
N ILE A 66 -6.52 0.92 2.22
CA ILE A 66 -5.51 -0.07 1.89
C ILE A 66 -5.75 -1.34 2.71
N ASN A 67 -5.91 -2.45 2.01
CA ASN A 67 -6.04 -3.78 2.59
C ASN A 67 -4.73 -4.55 2.37
N PHE A 68 -3.80 -4.45 3.33
CA PHE A 68 -2.57 -5.23 3.33
C PHE A 68 -2.87 -6.71 3.61
N ASP A 69 -2.19 -7.59 2.88
CA ASP A 69 -2.39 -9.04 2.99
C ASP A 69 -1.08 -9.82 2.80
N ALA A 70 -1.14 -11.12 3.09
CA ALA A 70 -0.07 -12.06 2.80
C ALA A 70 0.21 -12.10 1.28
N PRO A 71 1.48 -12.24 0.86
CA PRO A 71 1.84 -12.33 -0.56
C PRO A 71 1.05 -13.38 -1.35
N GLU A 72 0.76 -14.52 -0.72
CA GLU A 72 0.04 -15.65 -1.31
C GLU A 72 -1.40 -15.31 -1.65
N SER A 73 -2.07 -14.51 -0.81
CA SER A 73 -3.42 -13.97 -1.06
C SER A 73 -3.46 -13.09 -2.31
N LEU A 74 -2.30 -12.52 -2.71
CA LEU A 74 -2.15 -11.68 -3.90
C LEU A 74 -1.72 -12.46 -5.15
N GLY A 75 -1.44 -13.76 -4.99
CA GLY A 75 -0.97 -14.66 -6.06
C GLY A 75 0.54 -14.73 -6.20
N LEU A 76 1.31 -14.29 -5.19
CA LEU A 76 2.76 -14.44 -5.17
C LEU A 76 3.17 -15.81 -4.62
N ASP A 77 4.15 -16.44 -5.27
CA ASP A 77 4.70 -17.73 -4.85
C ASP A 77 5.69 -17.56 -3.70
N SER A 78 5.34 -18.10 -2.52
CA SER A 78 6.13 -18.02 -1.30
C SER A 78 7.54 -18.63 -1.43
N GLU A 79 7.68 -19.70 -2.21
CA GLU A 79 8.97 -20.35 -2.43
C GLU A 79 9.86 -19.51 -3.35
N LEU A 80 9.29 -18.85 -4.37
CA LEU A 80 10.05 -17.88 -5.18
C LEU A 80 10.47 -16.67 -4.35
N LEU A 81 9.61 -16.15 -3.47
CA LEU A 81 9.96 -15.05 -2.59
C LEU A 81 11.11 -15.43 -1.66
N ARG A 82 11.04 -16.61 -1.05
CA ARG A 82 12.09 -17.16 -0.18
C ARG A 82 13.41 -17.36 -0.93
N ARG A 83 13.38 -17.97 -2.12
CA ARG A 83 14.59 -18.19 -2.96
C ARG A 83 15.27 -16.90 -3.38
N ASN A 84 14.51 -15.81 -3.53
CA ASN A 84 15.02 -14.50 -3.91
C ASN A 84 15.29 -13.57 -2.72
N ASN A 85 15.20 -14.09 -1.49
CA ASN A 85 15.47 -13.41 -0.23
C ASN A 85 14.57 -12.18 0.03
N PHE A 86 13.31 -12.19 -0.43
CA PHE A 86 12.37 -11.16 -0.02
C PHE A 86 11.95 -11.36 1.44
N THR A 87 12.27 -10.38 2.28
CA THR A 87 12.04 -10.42 3.74
C THR A 87 11.00 -9.40 4.18
N PHE A 88 10.63 -8.45 3.33
CA PHE A 88 9.62 -7.43 3.61
C PHE A 88 8.47 -7.51 2.60
N ASN A 89 7.25 -7.34 3.11
CA ASN A 89 6.03 -7.21 2.31
C ASN A 89 5.13 -6.14 2.94
N ALA A 90 4.66 -5.22 2.12
CA ALA A 90 3.54 -4.33 2.42
C ALA A 90 2.61 -4.27 1.19
N SER A 91 2.41 -5.41 0.53
CA SER A 91 1.53 -5.51 -0.63
C SER A 91 0.07 -5.52 -0.19
N GLY A 92 -0.82 -5.00 -1.03
CA GLY A 92 -2.24 -4.90 -0.70
C GLY A 92 -3.09 -4.40 -1.86
N ILE A 93 -4.39 -4.27 -1.59
CA ILE A 93 -5.39 -3.75 -2.52
C ILE A 93 -6.06 -2.52 -1.92
N ILE A 94 -6.12 -1.44 -2.70
CA ILE A 94 -6.82 -0.21 -2.36
C ILE A 94 -8.23 -0.22 -2.94
N THR A 95 -9.19 0.16 -2.11
CA THR A 95 -10.59 0.42 -2.47
C THR A 95 -10.96 1.87 -2.12
N PRO A 96 -11.96 2.48 -2.77
CA PRO A 96 -12.51 3.75 -2.31
C PRO A 96 -13.06 3.63 -0.90
N TYR A 97 -12.92 4.68 -0.09
CA TYR A 97 -13.43 4.71 1.29
C TYR A 97 -14.92 4.38 1.40
N ASP A 98 -15.73 4.94 0.50
CA ASP A 98 -17.18 4.77 0.43
C ASP A 98 -17.63 3.50 -0.33
N HIS A 99 -16.69 2.79 -0.97
CA HIS A 99 -16.94 1.55 -1.71
C HIS A 99 -15.93 0.45 -1.34
N PRO A 100 -15.91 -0.03 -0.09
CA PRO A 100 -14.82 -0.86 0.43
C PRO A 100 -14.67 -2.24 -0.24
N LEU A 101 -15.66 -2.69 -1.02
CA LEU A 101 -15.63 -3.94 -1.80
C LEU A 101 -15.17 -3.76 -3.25
N THR A 102 -14.80 -2.53 -3.65
CA THR A 102 -14.46 -2.18 -5.04
C THR A 102 -12.95 -2.03 -5.20
N PRO A 103 -12.21 -3.07 -5.66
CA PRO A 103 -10.76 -2.99 -5.82
C PRO A 103 -10.41 -2.08 -7.00
N LEU A 104 -9.52 -1.11 -6.80
CA LEU A 104 -9.09 -0.19 -7.87
C LEU A 104 -7.59 -0.17 -8.08
N VAL A 105 -6.81 -0.37 -7.02
CA VAL A 105 -5.35 -0.42 -7.12
C VAL A 105 -4.85 -1.67 -6.42
N MET A 106 -4.03 -2.47 -7.09
CA MET A 106 -3.23 -3.51 -6.44
C MET A 106 -1.79 -3.05 -6.39
N MET A 107 -1.21 -3.12 -5.21
CA MET A 107 0.17 -2.75 -4.95
C MET A 107 0.95 -3.97 -4.52
N ILE A 108 2.12 -4.17 -5.13
CA ILE A 108 3.10 -5.15 -4.68
C ILE A 108 4.31 -4.39 -4.18
N HIS A 109 4.56 -4.44 -2.87
CA HIS A 109 5.72 -3.85 -2.20
C HIS A 109 6.51 -4.95 -1.55
N LEU A 110 7.59 -5.35 -2.22
CA LEU A 110 8.49 -6.38 -1.74
C LEU A 110 9.86 -5.79 -1.48
N GLY A 111 10.50 -6.23 -0.40
CA GLY A 111 11.81 -5.74 -0.04
C GLY A 111 12.76 -6.84 0.40
N ARG A 112 14.04 -6.64 0.11
CA ARG A 112 15.13 -7.53 0.50
C ARG A 112 16.35 -6.75 0.92
N ASP A 113 17.09 -7.29 1.88
CA ASP A 113 18.33 -6.70 2.33
C ASP A 113 19.43 -6.84 1.27
N THR A 114 20.29 -5.83 1.19
CA THR A 114 21.52 -5.82 0.40
C THR A 114 22.69 -5.48 1.33
N PRO A 115 23.96 -5.73 0.93
CA PRO A 115 25.10 -5.35 1.76
C PRO A 115 25.16 -3.88 2.15
N THR A 116 24.49 -2.99 1.40
CA THR A 116 24.51 -1.54 1.61
C THR A 116 23.17 -0.98 2.13
N GLY A 117 22.18 -1.82 2.40
CA GLY A 117 20.86 -1.38 2.87
C GLY A 117 19.75 -2.34 2.44
N MET A 118 18.78 -1.82 1.71
CA MET A 118 17.60 -2.57 1.28
C MET A 118 17.24 -2.17 -0.15
N GLN A 119 16.81 -3.15 -0.94
CA GLN A 119 16.20 -2.96 -2.24
C GLN A 119 14.70 -3.19 -2.13
N MET A 120 13.91 -2.26 -2.68
CA MET A 120 12.47 -2.38 -2.83
C MET A 120 12.10 -2.67 -4.28
N ILE A 121 11.08 -3.50 -4.49
CA ILE A 121 10.46 -3.77 -5.78
C ILE A 121 8.98 -3.44 -5.63
N ASN A 122 8.57 -2.39 -6.32
CA ASN A 122 7.21 -1.87 -6.31
C ASN A 122 6.53 -2.15 -7.66
N ARG A 123 5.26 -2.56 -7.64
CA ARG A 123 4.40 -2.67 -8.82
C ARG A 123 3.00 -2.20 -8.46
N TYR A 124 2.36 -1.51 -9.41
CA TYR A 124 1.01 -1.00 -9.27
C TYR A 124 0.19 -1.44 -10.48
N TRP A 125 -1.02 -1.93 -10.22
CA TRP A 125 -2.05 -2.13 -11.23
C TRP A 125 -3.23 -1.25 -10.86
N ILE A 126 -3.53 -0.26 -11.69
CA ILE A 126 -4.56 0.76 -11.45
C ILE A 126 -5.68 0.55 -12.46
N GLY A 127 -6.92 0.51 -11.99
CA GLY A 127 -8.11 0.43 -12.83
C GLY A 127 -8.88 -0.89 -12.67
N THR A 128 -9.56 -1.32 -13.74
CA THR A 128 -10.36 -2.55 -13.76
C THR A 128 -9.70 -3.64 -14.61
N HIS A 129 -9.86 -4.89 -14.20
CA HIS A 129 -9.43 -6.07 -14.95
C HIS A 129 -10.26 -7.30 -14.51
N PRO A 130 -10.58 -8.26 -15.42
CA PRO A 130 -11.33 -9.47 -15.06
C PRO A 130 -10.71 -10.30 -13.91
N SER A 131 -9.39 -10.22 -13.75
CA SER A 131 -8.66 -10.94 -12.69
C SER A 131 -8.92 -10.40 -11.28
N TRP A 132 -9.65 -9.28 -11.11
CA TRP A 132 -10.14 -8.86 -9.78
C TRP A 132 -11.03 -9.92 -9.14
N ASN A 133 -11.74 -10.72 -9.93
CA ASN A 133 -12.62 -11.79 -9.43
C ASN A 133 -11.88 -12.96 -8.76
N ARG A 134 -10.54 -12.99 -8.80
CA ARG A 134 -9.74 -14.01 -8.11
C ARG A 134 -9.64 -13.77 -6.60
N PHE A 135 -9.96 -12.56 -6.14
CA PHE A 135 -9.82 -12.17 -4.74
C PHE A 135 -11.13 -12.42 -3.99
N SER A 136 -11.12 -13.39 -3.08
CA SER A 136 -12.30 -13.75 -2.28
C SER A 136 -12.83 -12.60 -1.42
N ASN A 137 -11.96 -11.68 -1.00
CA ASN A 137 -12.32 -10.51 -0.21
C ASN A 137 -13.07 -9.44 -1.03
N PHE A 138 -13.04 -9.54 -2.36
CA PHE A 138 -13.65 -8.59 -3.29
C PHE A 138 -14.59 -9.31 -4.26
N PRO A 139 -15.71 -9.87 -3.78
CA PRO A 139 -16.66 -10.59 -4.64
C PRO A 139 -17.21 -9.66 -5.73
N ASN A 140 -17.23 -10.15 -6.97
CA ASN A 140 -17.57 -9.36 -8.17
C ASN A 140 -16.66 -8.15 -8.42
N GLY A 141 -15.42 -8.17 -7.91
CA GLY A 141 -14.49 -7.03 -7.98
C GLY A 141 -14.28 -6.47 -9.39
N ALA A 142 -14.29 -7.32 -10.44
CA ALA A 142 -14.15 -6.84 -11.81
C ALA A 142 -15.34 -5.95 -12.23
N LYS A 143 -16.56 -6.40 -11.96
CA LYS A 143 -17.78 -5.65 -12.27
C LYS A 143 -17.86 -4.36 -11.46
N LEU A 144 -17.60 -4.45 -10.15
CA LEU A 144 -17.68 -3.29 -9.26
C LEU A 144 -16.67 -2.20 -9.65
N SER A 145 -15.44 -2.59 -9.98
CA SER A 145 -14.39 -1.66 -10.41
C SER A 145 -14.69 -1.03 -11.78
N GLU A 146 -15.21 -1.80 -12.73
CA GLU A 146 -15.64 -1.29 -14.04
C GLU A 146 -16.78 -0.27 -13.90
N GLU A 147 -17.80 -0.58 -13.11
CA GLU A 147 -18.91 0.33 -12.82
C GLU A 147 -18.42 1.61 -12.13
N TYR A 148 -17.50 1.49 -11.17
CA TYR A 148 -16.95 2.64 -10.45
C TYR A 148 -16.16 3.57 -11.39
N ILE A 149 -15.20 3.03 -12.15
CA ILE A 149 -14.37 3.79 -13.10
C ILE A 149 -15.24 4.47 -14.15
N THR A 150 -16.25 3.76 -14.67
CA THR A 150 -17.21 4.32 -15.63
C THR A 150 -18.01 5.48 -15.02
N ARG A 151 -18.55 5.31 -13.81
CA ARG A 151 -19.31 6.37 -13.11
C ARG A 151 -18.42 7.58 -12.77
N ALA A 152 -17.17 7.34 -12.41
CA ALA A 152 -16.18 8.37 -12.13
C ALA A 152 -15.68 9.10 -13.40
N GLY A 153 -16.10 8.67 -14.59
CA GLY A 153 -15.65 9.26 -15.86
C GLY A 153 -14.19 8.98 -16.19
N MET A 154 -13.57 8.00 -15.52
CA MET A 154 -12.20 7.61 -15.76
C MET A 154 -12.13 6.85 -17.09
N ASN A 155 -11.27 7.33 -17.98
CA ASN A 155 -11.00 6.74 -19.30
C ASN A 155 -9.54 6.27 -19.39
N ALA A 156 -9.16 5.68 -20.53
CA ALA A 156 -7.81 5.16 -20.75
C ALA A 156 -6.72 6.22 -20.56
N GLU A 157 -6.93 7.44 -21.06
CA GLU A 157 -5.97 8.55 -20.93
C GLU A 157 -5.81 8.99 -19.47
N SER A 158 -6.91 9.13 -18.72
CA SER A 158 -6.85 9.47 -17.30
C SER A 158 -6.20 8.38 -16.45
N LEU A 159 -6.39 7.10 -16.81
CA LEU A 159 -5.75 5.97 -16.12
C LEU A 159 -4.26 5.89 -16.45
N GLU A 160 -3.87 6.20 -17.67
CA GLU A 160 -2.46 6.32 -18.08
C GLU A 160 -1.76 7.46 -17.34
N LEU A 161 -2.41 8.63 -17.24
CA LEU A 161 -1.91 9.74 -16.44
C LEU A 161 -1.80 9.37 -14.96
N PHE A 162 -2.80 8.71 -14.39
CA PHE A 162 -2.74 8.25 -13.00
C PHE A 162 -1.59 7.24 -12.80
N ALA A 163 -1.32 6.37 -13.77
CA ALA A 163 -0.16 5.47 -13.69
C ALA A 163 1.18 6.23 -13.68
N TYR A 164 1.30 7.30 -14.47
CA TYR A 164 2.47 8.19 -14.44
C TYR A 164 2.63 8.87 -13.08
N GLU A 165 1.55 9.48 -12.58
CA GLU A 165 1.57 10.18 -11.29
C GLU A 165 1.86 9.23 -10.12
N MET A 166 1.37 7.99 -10.17
CA MET A 166 1.70 6.95 -9.18
C MET A 166 3.20 6.59 -9.23
N ALA A 167 3.80 6.52 -10.42
CA ALA A 167 5.24 6.27 -10.54
C ALA A 167 6.08 7.41 -9.96
N VAL A 168 5.67 8.66 -10.18
CA VAL A 168 6.31 9.84 -9.55
C VAL A 168 6.13 9.82 -8.04
N HIS A 169 4.92 9.50 -7.58
CA HIS A 169 4.58 9.43 -6.16
C HIS A 169 5.42 8.38 -5.43
N ASP A 170 5.42 7.12 -5.91
CA ASP A 170 6.21 6.01 -5.37
C ASP A 170 7.70 6.35 -5.28
N MET A 171 8.26 6.87 -6.38
CA MET A 171 9.67 7.23 -6.43
C MET A 171 10.00 8.31 -5.39
N THR A 172 9.12 9.30 -5.22
CA THR A 172 9.35 10.42 -4.30
C THR A 172 9.23 9.98 -2.85
N GLU A 173 8.15 9.29 -2.48
CA GLU A 173 7.88 8.90 -1.10
C GLU A 173 8.92 7.89 -0.60
N PHE A 174 9.26 6.85 -1.38
CA PHE A 174 10.16 5.81 -0.89
C PHE A 174 11.62 6.29 -0.90
N THR A 175 12.00 7.17 -1.83
CA THR A 175 13.30 7.83 -1.80
C THR A 175 13.40 8.77 -0.60
N SER A 176 12.33 9.52 -0.30
CA SER A 176 12.25 10.38 0.89
C SER A 176 12.41 9.56 2.17
N LEU A 177 11.62 8.49 2.33
CA LEU A 177 11.69 7.58 3.47
C LEU A 177 13.09 6.99 3.64
N GLY A 178 13.71 6.54 2.55
CA GLY A 178 15.07 5.97 2.56
C GLY A 178 16.13 6.92 3.14
N ARG A 179 15.92 8.25 3.08
CA ARG A 179 16.87 9.24 3.60
C ARG A 179 16.86 9.37 5.12
N PHE A 180 15.74 9.10 5.78
CA PHE A 180 15.59 9.33 7.22
C PHE A 180 15.19 8.09 8.02
N LEU A 181 14.73 7.01 7.37
CA LEU A 181 14.23 5.81 8.04
C LEU A 181 15.21 5.22 9.07
N PRO A 182 16.53 5.08 8.79
CA PRO A 182 17.46 4.56 9.79
C PRO A 182 17.61 5.46 11.03
N HIS A 183 17.54 6.78 10.85
CA HIS A 183 17.68 7.74 11.95
C HIS A 183 16.42 7.77 12.81
N ILE A 184 15.24 7.90 12.20
CA ILE A 184 13.98 7.93 12.95
C ILE A 184 13.70 6.59 13.65
N TYR A 185 14.08 5.46 13.03
CA TYR A 185 14.01 4.15 13.68
C TYR A 185 14.88 4.11 14.94
N LYS A 186 16.10 4.66 14.90
CA LYS A 186 16.99 4.68 16.06
C LYS A 186 16.43 5.52 17.23
N GLU A 187 15.66 6.56 16.92
CA GLU A 187 15.14 7.51 17.92
C GLU A 187 13.79 7.08 18.52
N PHE A 188 12.91 6.44 17.73
CA PHE A 188 11.51 6.19 18.09
C PHE A 188 11.08 4.71 18.12
N ALA A 189 11.98 3.75 17.89
CA ALA A 189 11.67 2.32 17.96
C ALA A 189 11.85 1.69 19.35
#